data_AF-A0A0N5BYS2-F1
#
_entry.id   AF-A0A0N5BYS2-F1
#
_cell.length_a   1.000
_cell.length_b   1.000
_cell.length_c   1.000
_cell.angle_alpha   90.00
_cell.angle_beta   90.00
_cell.angle_gamma   90.00
#
_symmetry.space_group_name_H-M   'P 1'
#
loop_
_entity.id
_entity.type
_entity.pdbx_description
1 polymer ?
#
loop_
_entity_poly.entity_id
_entity_poly.type
_entity_poly.pdbx_seq_one_letter_code
_entity_poly.pdbx_strand_id
1 'polypeptide(L)'
;MDLDLLSLPPEILAKIFSNIPWDKLINIKLTSRKFNYVTDKYLKDMQKPKLHKIIFENDGTDRSRVAYTIIKTGMNLSLDDVSDEKEFFFSSSKPGQLHSFLQKVDLTSLNIVDIVLANDTRVIGIFSDYFCNTNIMEHVGVAVNGSEENIGDTLSFLQKVQNVKSLGLQFFFGYQSILRDLIVPVRNSLEVLDIFENEQTLFVNSRMMGYIIENNPDLYKYNLSLSSFETYKMVIEKIVNEEMSRRNSGCFHKSIYLQLVLFCEDTLSELLSYFYSEEFPYNETTMRDERIFYYGKLECPVCGEIDSIEIS
;
A
#
# COMPACT_ATOMS: atom_id res chain seq x y z
N MET A 1 -48.12 -27.09 -12.92
CA MET A 1 -48.09 -26.87 -11.47
C MET A 1 -46.98 -25.87 -11.26
N ASP A 2 -47.35 -24.61 -11.09
CA ASP A 2 -46.35 -23.53 -10.98
C ASP A 2 -45.70 -23.59 -9.61
N LEU A 3 -44.38 -23.73 -9.59
CA LEU A 3 -43.60 -23.73 -8.37
C LEU A 3 -43.61 -22.30 -7.81
N ASP A 4 -44.34 -22.05 -6.74
CA ASP A 4 -44.28 -20.77 -6.04
C ASP A 4 -42.99 -20.71 -5.19
N LEU A 5 -41.98 -19.98 -5.68
CA LEU A 5 -40.73 -19.72 -4.98
C LEU A 5 -40.96 -19.12 -3.58
N LEU A 6 -42.02 -18.33 -3.37
CA LEU A 6 -42.30 -17.73 -2.06
C LEU A 6 -42.75 -18.77 -1.03
N SER A 7 -43.19 -19.96 -1.45
CA SER A 7 -43.55 -21.06 -0.55
C SER A 7 -42.34 -21.80 0.04
N LEU A 8 -41.15 -21.65 -0.55
CA LEU A 8 -39.95 -22.39 -0.13
C LEU A 8 -39.42 -21.92 1.24
N PRO A 9 -38.84 -22.84 2.06
CA PRO A 9 -38.15 -22.46 3.30
C PRO A 9 -36.97 -21.50 3.06
N PRO A 10 -36.65 -20.59 4.00
CA PRO A 10 -35.53 -19.65 3.88
C PRO A 10 -34.19 -20.30 3.55
N GLU A 11 -33.91 -21.47 4.10
CA GLU A 11 -32.66 -22.22 3.90
C GLU A 11 -32.54 -22.75 2.47
N ILE A 12 -33.66 -23.17 1.87
CA ILE A 12 -33.70 -23.60 0.46
C ILE A 12 -33.52 -22.40 -0.45
N LEU A 13 -34.18 -21.28 -0.14
CA LEU A 13 -34.00 -20.02 -0.88
C LEU A 13 -32.55 -19.53 -0.79
N ALA A 14 -31.91 -19.62 0.38
CA ALA A 14 -30.52 -19.24 0.56
C ALA A 14 -29.59 -20.07 -0.35
N LYS A 15 -29.79 -21.39 -0.42
CA LYS A 15 -29.03 -22.28 -1.31
C LYS A 15 -29.29 -22.02 -2.80
N ILE A 16 -30.49 -21.57 -3.17
CA ILE A 16 -30.76 -21.15 -4.55
C ILE A 16 -30.02 -19.84 -4.83
N PHE A 17 -30.15 -18.85 -3.95
CA PHE A 17 -29.58 -17.51 -4.12
C PHE A 17 -28.05 -17.50 -4.04
N SER A 18 -27.42 -18.43 -3.32
CA SER A 18 -25.95 -18.55 -3.27
C SER A 18 -25.32 -18.84 -4.65
N ASN A 19 -26.09 -19.37 -5.59
CA ASN A 19 -25.64 -19.65 -6.96
C ASN A 19 -25.86 -18.46 -7.90
N ILE A 20 -26.45 -17.36 -7.42
CA ILE A 20 -26.80 -16.21 -8.23
C ILE A 20 -25.65 -15.18 -8.14
N PRO A 21 -25.17 -14.68 -9.30
CA PRO A 21 -24.18 -13.61 -9.34
C PRO A 21 -24.56 -12.41 -8.49
N TRP A 22 -23.58 -11.82 -7.81
CA TRP A 22 -23.81 -10.75 -6.83
C TRP A 22 -24.52 -9.53 -7.44
N ASP A 23 -24.25 -9.22 -8.71
CA ASP A 23 -24.83 -8.12 -9.46
C ASP A 23 -26.33 -8.33 -9.73
N LYS A 24 -26.77 -9.58 -9.79
CA LYS A 24 -28.19 -9.95 -9.96
C LYS A 24 -28.93 -10.10 -8.63
N LEU A 25 -28.21 -10.35 -7.53
CA LEU A 25 -28.82 -10.47 -6.19
C LEU A 25 -29.57 -9.20 -5.79
N ILE A 26 -29.14 -8.02 -6.23
CA ILE A 26 -29.85 -6.77 -5.94
C ILE A 26 -31.29 -6.77 -6.45
N ASN A 27 -31.53 -7.31 -7.65
CA ASN A 27 -32.88 -7.42 -8.21
C ASN A 27 -33.74 -8.37 -7.39
N ILE A 28 -33.15 -9.46 -6.88
CA ILE A 28 -33.83 -10.43 -6.02
C ILE A 28 -34.28 -9.78 -4.71
N LYS A 29 -33.43 -8.95 -4.09
CA LYS A 29 -33.79 -8.20 -2.88
C LYS A 29 -35.00 -7.30 -3.11
N LEU A 30 -35.07 -6.65 -4.28
CA LEU A 30 -36.13 -5.70 -4.62
C LEU A 30 -37.47 -6.38 -4.93
N THR A 31 -37.47 -7.68 -5.28
CA THR A 31 -38.71 -8.38 -5.64
C THR A 31 -39.64 -8.68 -4.47
N SER A 32 -39.13 -9.00 -3.27
CA SER A 32 -39.98 -9.31 -2.11
C SER A 32 -39.28 -9.12 -0.76
N ARG A 33 -40.06 -8.82 0.29
CA ARG A 33 -39.56 -8.72 1.67
C ARG A 33 -38.94 -10.04 2.17
N LYS A 34 -39.51 -11.18 1.76
CA LYS A 34 -38.99 -12.50 2.14
C LYS A 34 -37.62 -12.75 1.52
N PHE A 35 -37.44 -12.41 0.25
CA PHE A 35 -36.14 -12.56 -0.41
C PHE A 35 -35.10 -11.62 0.17
N ASN A 36 -35.46 -10.37 0.44
CA ASN A 36 -34.57 -9.44 1.14
C ASN A 36 -34.11 -10.02 2.49
N TYR A 37 -35.03 -10.49 3.32
CA TYR A 37 -34.71 -11.16 4.59
C TYR A 37 -33.77 -12.36 4.41
N VAL A 38 -34.01 -13.23 3.43
CA VAL A 38 -33.14 -14.38 3.15
C VAL A 38 -31.74 -13.91 2.76
N THR A 39 -31.61 -12.97 1.83
CA THR A 39 -30.29 -12.49 1.39
C THR A 39 -29.51 -11.80 2.49
N ASP A 40 -30.17 -11.12 3.43
CA ASP A 40 -29.50 -10.44 4.54
C ASP A 40 -29.14 -11.42 5.66
N LYS A 41 -30.04 -12.36 6.00
CA LYS A 41 -29.81 -13.37 7.05
C LYS A 41 -28.72 -14.37 6.68
N TYR A 42 -28.68 -14.81 5.42
CA TYR A 42 -27.73 -15.79 4.91
C TYR A 42 -26.61 -15.13 4.08
N LEU A 43 -26.25 -13.88 4.39
CA LEU A 43 -25.24 -13.10 3.66
C LEU A 43 -23.89 -13.84 3.51
N LYS A 44 -23.51 -14.65 4.50
CA LYS A 44 -22.26 -15.44 4.46
C LYS A 44 -22.25 -16.49 3.34
N ASP A 45 -23.42 -16.95 2.92
CA ASP A 45 -23.59 -17.95 1.88
C ASP A 45 -23.78 -17.32 0.48
N MET A 46 -23.96 -16.00 0.41
CA MET A 46 -24.21 -15.28 -0.84
C MET A 46 -22.89 -14.92 -1.54
N GLN A 47 -22.94 -14.85 -2.87
CA GLN A 47 -21.85 -14.21 -3.62
C GLN A 47 -21.76 -12.73 -3.25
N LYS A 48 -20.54 -12.25 -3.06
CA LYS A 48 -20.25 -10.86 -2.69
C LYS A 48 -19.56 -10.13 -3.84
N PRO A 49 -19.81 -8.82 -4.01
CA PRO A 49 -19.01 -7.99 -4.89
C PRO A 49 -17.55 -8.02 -4.46
N LYS A 50 -16.66 -8.18 -5.43
CA LYS A 50 -15.21 -8.16 -5.22
C LYS A 50 -14.71 -6.73 -5.27
N LEU A 51 -14.11 -6.24 -4.18
CA LEU A 51 -13.46 -4.93 -4.18
C LEU A 51 -12.19 -4.99 -5.01
N HIS A 52 -11.96 -3.94 -5.80
CA HIS A 52 -10.71 -3.73 -6.52
C HIS A 52 -9.84 -2.66 -5.84
N LYS A 53 -10.47 -1.56 -5.44
CA LYS A 53 -9.84 -0.43 -4.74
C LYS A 53 -10.63 -0.08 -3.49
N ILE A 54 -9.94 0.27 -2.41
CA ILE A 54 -10.53 0.90 -1.23
C ILE A 54 -9.64 2.05 -0.76
N ILE A 55 -10.26 3.18 -0.46
CA ILE A 55 -9.64 4.36 0.13
C ILE A 55 -10.33 4.67 1.44
N PHE A 56 -9.55 4.89 2.49
CA PHE A 56 -10.01 5.38 3.77
C PHE A 56 -9.48 6.79 4.00
N GLU A 57 -10.37 7.73 4.28
CA GLU A 57 -10.00 9.12 4.53
C GLU A 57 -10.64 9.64 5.82
N ASN A 58 -9.85 10.34 6.63
CA ASN A 58 -10.36 11.10 7.78
C ASN A 58 -9.57 12.40 7.93
N ASP A 59 -10.28 13.52 7.92
CA ASP A 59 -9.74 14.88 8.00
C ASP A 59 -9.57 15.39 9.44
N GLY A 60 -9.63 14.50 10.43
CA GLY A 60 -9.57 14.84 11.86
C GLY A 60 -10.92 15.21 12.45
N THR A 61 -11.99 15.24 11.66
CA THR A 61 -13.36 15.31 12.18
C THR A 61 -13.85 13.93 12.63
N ASP A 62 -14.99 13.87 13.33
CA ASP A 62 -15.66 12.60 13.65
C ASP A 62 -16.18 11.87 12.38
N ARG A 63 -16.00 12.41 11.17
CA ARG A 63 -16.49 11.83 9.93
C ARG A 63 -15.35 11.16 9.16
N SER A 64 -15.52 9.88 8.84
CA SER A 64 -14.63 9.15 7.95
C SER A 64 -15.31 8.91 6.60
N ARG A 65 -14.54 8.99 5.52
CA ARG A 65 -14.96 8.67 4.16
C ARG A 65 -14.35 7.32 3.76
N VAL A 66 -15.17 6.49 3.11
CA VAL A 66 -14.71 5.27 2.44
C VAL A 66 -15.08 5.39 0.98
N ALA A 67 -14.07 5.45 0.13
CA ALA A 67 -14.24 5.37 -1.33
C ALA A 67 -13.84 3.97 -1.80
N TYR A 68 -14.53 3.42 -2.79
CA TYR A 68 -14.23 2.07 -3.27
C TYR A 68 -14.70 1.84 -4.71
N THR A 69 -14.07 0.86 -5.37
CA THR A 69 -14.53 0.33 -6.66
C THR A 69 -14.69 -1.19 -6.58
N ILE A 70 -15.59 -1.72 -7.40
CA ILE A 70 -15.86 -3.17 -7.49
C ILE A 70 -15.59 -3.68 -8.91
N ILE A 71 -15.20 -4.95 -9.01
CA ILE A 71 -15.06 -5.65 -10.29
C ILE A 71 -16.46 -6.00 -10.81
N LYS A 72 -16.80 -5.53 -12.03
CA LYS A 72 -18.08 -5.82 -12.71
C LYS A 72 -18.10 -7.24 -13.30
N THR A 73 -17.00 -7.66 -13.92
CA THR A 73 -16.94 -8.84 -14.78
C THR A 73 -15.67 -9.65 -14.48
N GLY A 74 -15.84 -10.96 -14.29
CA GLY A 74 -14.82 -11.81 -13.65
C GLY A 74 -13.77 -12.43 -14.57
N MET A 75 -13.64 -12.04 -15.84
CA MET A 75 -12.83 -12.83 -16.79
C MET A 75 -11.61 -12.16 -17.41
N ASN A 76 -11.44 -10.84 -17.34
CA ASN A 76 -10.17 -10.16 -17.62
C ASN A 76 -10.29 -8.75 -17.02
N LEU A 77 -9.24 -8.20 -16.39
CA LEU A 77 -9.29 -6.85 -15.82
C LEU A 77 -8.87 -5.84 -16.89
N SER A 78 -9.79 -5.46 -17.77
CA SER A 78 -9.66 -4.19 -18.50
C SER A 78 -10.18 -3.04 -17.63
N LEU A 79 -9.83 -1.80 -17.97
CA LEU A 79 -10.34 -0.60 -17.28
C LEU A 79 -11.88 -0.54 -17.26
N ASP A 80 -12.54 -1.13 -18.26
CA ASP A 80 -14.00 -1.17 -18.36
C ASP A 80 -14.65 -2.17 -17.38
N ASP A 81 -13.85 -3.10 -16.83
CA ASP A 81 -14.30 -4.15 -15.91
C ASP A 81 -14.40 -3.68 -14.46
N VAL A 82 -14.08 -2.41 -14.17
CA VAL A 82 -14.18 -1.81 -12.83
C VAL A 82 -15.36 -0.83 -12.78
N SER A 83 -16.05 -0.76 -11.64
CA SER A 83 -17.10 0.22 -11.40
C SER A 83 -16.56 1.64 -11.28
N ASP A 84 -17.46 2.60 -11.53
CA ASP A 84 -17.26 3.95 -11.04
C ASP A 84 -17.00 3.91 -9.53
N GLU A 85 -16.22 4.88 -9.07
CA GLU A 85 -15.94 5.04 -7.64
C GLU A 85 -17.23 5.35 -6.89
N LYS A 86 -17.46 4.62 -5.82
CA LYS A 86 -18.57 4.83 -4.89
C LYS A 86 -17.99 5.27 -3.57
N GLU A 87 -18.77 6.06 -2.83
CA GLU A 87 -18.35 6.49 -1.51
C GLU A 87 -19.50 6.45 -0.51
N PHE A 88 -19.14 6.30 0.75
CA PHE A 88 -20.03 6.59 1.86
C PHE A 88 -19.25 7.20 3.02
N PHE A 89 -19.99 7.80 3.93
CA PHE A 89 -19.43 8.40 5.13
C PHE A 89 -20.03 7.75 6.36
N PHE A 90 -19.22 7.61 7.40
CA PHE A 90 -19.67 7.16 8.70
C PHE A 90 -19.04 8.01 9.80
N SER A 91 -19.68 8.00 10.96
CA SER A 91 -19.12 8.62 12.16
C SER A 91 -18.14 7.64 12.79
N SER A 92 -16.97 8.15 13.18
CA SER A 92 -15.91 7.45 13.90
C SER A 92 -16.41 6.86 15.21
N SER A 93 -17.41 7.49 15.85
CA SER A 93 -18.13 6.95 17.00
C SER A 93 -19.03 5.73 16.69
N LYS A 94 -19.30 5.43 15.41
CA LYS A 94 -20.17 4.33 14.95
C LYS A 94 -19.46 3.40 13.96
N PRO A 95 -18.36 2.74 14.37
CA PRO A 95 -17.57 1.85 13.51
C PRO A 95 -18.36 0.66 12.94
N GLY A 96 -19.52 0.33 13.53
CA GLY A 96 -20.39 -0.75 13.07
C GLY A 96 -20.85 -0.61 11.61
N GLN A 97 -20.88 0.61 11.05
CA GLN A 97 -21.17 0.81 9.63
C GLN A 97 -20.07 0.25 8.74
N LEU A 98 -18.80 0.48 9.09
CA LEU A 98 -17.65 -0.06 8.37
C LEU A 98 -17.62 -1.59 8.46
N HIS A 99 -17.82 -2.18 9.65
CA HIS A 99 -17.97 -3.63 9.78
C HIS A 99 -19.09 -4.19 8.89
N SER A 100 -20.26 -3.54 8.90
CA SER A 100 -21.40 -3.96 8.09
C SER A 100 -21.11 -3.89 6.59
N PHE A 101 -20.29 -2.93 6.16
CA PHE A 101 -19.82 -2.83 4.78
C PHE A 101 -18.81 -3.94 4.45
N LEU A 102 -17.76 -4.10 5.25
CA LEU A 102 -16.71 -5.11 5.02
C LEU A 102 -17.26 -6.55 5.02
N GLN A 103 -18.33 -6.82 5.79
CA GLN A 103 -19.01 -8.11 5.76
C GLN A 103 -19.73 -8.41 4.43
N LYS A 104 -20.12 -7.37 3.67
CA LYS A 104 -20.89 -7.49 2.42
C LYS A 104 -20.03 -7.57 1.17
N VAL A 105 -18.72 -7.38 1.30
CA VAL A 105 -17.77 -7.39 0.18
C VAL A 105 -16.80 -8.56 0.28
N ASP A 106 -16.17 -8.89 -0.84
CA ASP A 106 -15.09 -9.84 -0.94
C ASP A 106 -13.78 -9.07 -1.23
N LEU A 107 -12.77 -9.24 -0.37
CA LEU A 107 -11.47 -8.56 -0.47
C LEU A 107 -10.42 -9.39 -1.25
N THR A 108 -10.76 -10.59 -1.74
CA THR A 108 -9.82 -11.49 -2.42
C THR A 108 -9.26 -10.93 -3.73
N SER A 109 -9.89 -9.90 -4.33
CA SER A 109 -9.39 -9.25 -5.55
C SER A 109 -8.97 -7.80 -5.32
N LEU A 110 -8.74 -7.44 -4.05
CA LEU A 110 -8.27 -6.12 -3.69
C LEU A 110 -6.86 -5.89 -4.25
N ASN A 111 -6.70 -4.80 -4.99
CA ASN A 111 -5.49 -4.47 -5.71
C ASN A 111 -4.87 -3.15 -5.24
N ILE A 112 -5.70 -2.22 -4.78
CA ILE A 112 -5.28 -0.90 -4.31
C ILE A 112 -5.89 -0.63 -2.95
N VAL A 113 -5.05 -0.30 -1.99
CA VAL A 113 -5.44 0.17 -0.66
C VAL A 113 -4.77 1.52 -0.43
N ASP A 114 -5.54 2.52 -0.07
CA ASP A 114 -5.02 3.81 0.37
C ASP A 114 -5.70 4.23 1.67
N ILE A 115 -4.90 4.70 2.63
CA ILE A 115 -5.35 5.02 3.98
C ILE A 115 -4.74 6.36 4.35
N VAL A 116 -5.57 7.40 4.42
CA VAL A 116 -5.17 8.75 4.79
C VAL A 116 -5.96 9.19 6.00
N LEU A 117 -5.39 9.03 7.18
CA LEU A 117 -6.07 9.31 8.44
C LEU A 117 -5.32 10.41 9.19
N ALA A 118 -6.06 11.41 9.66
CA ALA A 118 -5.56 12.26 10.73
C ALA A 118 -5.50 11.44 12.04
N ASN A 119 -6.47 11.62 12.94
CA ASN A 119 -6.26 11.17 14.31
C ASN A 119 -6.79 9.77 14.63
N ASP A 120 -7.70 9.22 13.84
CA ASP A 120 -8.42 7.99 14.18
C ASP A 120 -8.00 6.78 13.34
N THR A 121 -7.16 5.92 13.91
CA THR A 121 -6.68 4.68 13.26
C THR A 121 -7.56 3.47 13.50
N ARG A 122 -8.66 3.58 14.27
CA ARG A 122 -9.58 2.44 14.51
C ARG A 122 -10.14 1.87 13.21
N VAL A 123 -10.26 2.71 12.19
CA VAL A 123 -10.62 2.33 10.82
C VAL A 123 -9.63 1.29 10.26
N ILE A 124 -8.33 1.47 10.51
CA ILE A 124 -7.27 0.54 10.12
C ILE A 124 -7.42 -0.76 10.91
N GLY A 125 -7.63 -0.70 12.23
CA GLY A 125 -7.83 -1.90 13.05
C GLY A 125 -8.98 -2.76 12.53
N ILE A 126 -10.13 -2.14 12.30
CA ILE A 126 -11.32 -2.80 11.73
C ILE A 126 -11.03 -3.36 10.34
N PHE A 127 -10.38 -2.61 9.47
CA PHE A 127 -10.06 -3.09 8.13
C PHE A 127 -9.06 -4.26 8.17
N SER A 128 -8.04 -4.16 9.04
CA SER A 128 -7.01 -5.16 9.25
C SER A 128 -7.60 -6.51 9.63
N ASP A 129 -8.66 -6.56 10.44
CA ASP A 129 -9.35 -7.81 10.81
C ASP A 129 -9.96 -8.56 9.62
N TYR A 130 -10.29 -7.86 8.54
CA TYR A 130 -10.86 -8.44 7.32
C TYR A 130 -9.80 -8.60 6.23
N PHE A 131 -8.69 -7.88 6.34
CA PHE A 131 -7.61 -7.87 5.36
C PHE A 131 -6.81 -9.17 5.41
N CYS A 132 -7.10 -10.04 4.44
CA CYS A 132 -6.39 -11.28 4.19
C CYS A 132 -6.10 -11.36 2.69
N ASN A 133 -5.07 -10.65 2.21
CA ASN A 133 -4.72 -10.70 0.79
C ASN A 133 -3.59 -11.71 0.55
N THR A 134 -3.85 -12.68 -0.33
CA THR A 134 -2.86 -13.63 -0.82
C THR A 134 -2.26 -13.20 -2.15
N ASN A 135 -2.91 -12.27 -2.86
CA ASN A 135 -2.48 -11.80 -4.17
C ASN A 135 -1.45 -10.68 -4.05
N ILE A 136 -0.69 -10.47 -5.12
CA ILE A 136 0.19 -9.31 -5.25
C ILE A 136 -0.69 -8.09 -5.55
N MET A 137 -0.67 -7.12 -4.65
CA MET A 137 -1.34 -5.84 -4.84
C MET A 137 -0.48 -4.90 -5.67
N GLU A 138 -1.12 -4.08 -6.49
CA GLU A 138 -0.43 -3.01 -7.19
C GLU A 138 0.06 -1.94 -6.21
N HIS A 139 -0.78 -1.52 -5.25
CA HIS A 139 -0.45 -0.41 -4.37
C HIS A 139 -1.04 -0.53 -2.97
N VAL A 140 -0.23 -0.19 -1.97
CA VAL A 140 -0.66 0.06 -0.59
C VAL A 140 -0.05 1.38 -0.12
N GLY A 141 -0.90 2.36 0.16
CA GLY A 141 -0.57 3.65 0.76
C GLY A 141 -1.09 3.75 2.19
N VAL A 142 -0.25 4.19 3.11
CA VAL A 142 -0.64 4.48 4.51
C VAL A 142 -0.05 5.81 4.93
N ALA A 143 -0.90 6.82 5.03
CA ALA A 143 -0.62 8.13 5.60
C ALA A 143 -1.39 8.31 6.90
N VAL A 144 -0.67 8.42 8.03
CA VAL A 144 -1.29 8.61 9.36
C VAL A 144 -0.68 9.83 10.05
N ASN A 145 -1.54 10.72 10.53
CA ASN A 145 -1.17 11.94 11.24
C ASN A 145 -1.83 12.02 12.61
N GLY A 146 -1.18 11.50 13.66
CA GLY A 146 -1.80 11.38 14.98
C GLY A 146 -0.82 11.10 16.12
N SER A 147 -1.36 10.73 17.29
CA SER A 147 -0.58 10.38 18.48
C SER A 147 -0.21 8.89 18.53
N GLU A 148 0.83 8.54 19.31
CA GLU A 148 1.34 7.17 19.50
C GLU A 148 0.27 6.15 19.93
N GLU A 149 -0.73 6.56 20.71
CA GLU A 149 -1.80 5.67 21.20
C GLU A 149 -2.52 4.91 20.06
N ASN A 150 -2.44 5.46 18.85
CA ASN A 150 -3.14 4.98 17.67
C ASN A 150 -2.23 4.22 16.68
N ILE A 151 -0.93 4.08 16.96
CA ILE A 151 0.01 3.43 16.01
C ILE A 151 -0.19 1.92 15.94
N GLY A 152 -0.65 1.29 17.03
CA GLY A 152 -0.74 -0.18 17.14
C GLY A 152 -1.57 -0.83 16.04
N ASP A 153 -2.70 -0.24 15.68
CA ASP A 153 -3.56 -0.71 14.58
C ASP A 153 -2.86 -0.61 13.23
N THR A 154 -2.17 0.51 13.00
CA THR A 154 -1.36 0.74 11.79
C THR A 154 -0.25 -0.29 11.66
N LEU A 155 0.52 -0.54 12.73
CA LEU A 155 1.61 -1.52 12.72
C LEU A 155 1.07 -2.93 12.48
N SER A 156 -0.04 -3.28 13.14
CA SER A 156 -0.69 -4.58 12.98
C SER A 156 -1.19 -4.80 11.56
N PHE A 157 -1.67 -3.74 10.88
CA PHE A 157 -2.01 -3.78 9.48
C PHE A 157 -0.78 -3.94 8.59
N LEU A 158 0.26 -3.13 8.78
CA LEU A 158 1.50 -3.20 8.00
C LEU A 158 2.17 -4.58 8.07
N GLN A 159 2.09 -5.27 9.22
CA GLN A 159 2.58 -6.65 9.36
C GLN A 159 1.86 -7.67 8.46
N LYS A 160 0.67 -7.34 7.96
CA LYS A 160 -0.08 -8.17 7.00
C LYS A 160 0.23 -7.81 5.54
N VAL A 161 0.91 -6.69 5.28
CA VAL A 161 1.28 -6.26 3.93
C VAL A 161 2.58 -6.98 3.54
N GLN A 162 2.47 -8.03 2.73
CA GLN A 162 3.63 -8.84 2.31
C GLN A 162 3.88 -8.80 0.80
N ASN A 163 2.83 -8.79 -0.01
CA ASN A 163 2.90 -8.91 -1.47
C ASN A 163 2.32 -7.64 -2.12
N VAL A 164 3.16 -6.62 -2.31
CA VAL A 164 2.80 -5.35 -2.93
C VAL A 164 3.90 -4.86 -3.86
N LYS A 165 3.54 -4.24 -4.98
CA LYS A 165 4.49 -3.61 -5.92
C LYS A 165 4.88 -2.19 -5.55
N SER A 166 3.92 -1.39 -5.11
CA SER A 166 4.16 -0.01 -4.64
C SER A 166 3.71 0.14 -3.19
N LEU A 167 4.64 0.47 -2.31
CA LEU A 167 4.38 0.74 -0.90
C LEU A 167 4.63 2.21 -0.59
N GLY A 168 3.60 2.92 -0.13
CA GLY A 168 3.69 4.28 0.38
C GLY A 168 3.49 4.35 1.89
N LEU A 169 4.45 4.94 2.61
CA LEU A 169 4.42 5.12 4.05
C LEU A 169 4.63 6.59 4.38
N GLN A 170 3.66 7.21 5.04
CA GLN A 170 3.73 8.59 5.48
C GLN A 170 3.28 8.69 6.93
N PHE A 171 4.21 9.02 7.82
CA PHE A 171 3.95 9.04 9.25
C PHE A 171 4.31 10.40 9.84
N PHE A 172 3.32 11.00 10.52
CA PHE A 172 3.48 12.25 11.24
C PHE A 172 3.15 12.01 12.72
N PHE A 173 4.14 11.57 13.48
CA PHE A 173 4.02 11.39 14.92
C PHE A 173 4.90 12.44 15.61
N GLY A 174 4.31 13.38 16.35
CA GLY A 174 5.08 14.48 16.94
C GLY A 174 6.11 13.99 17.96
N TYR A 175 7.42 14.17 17.69
CA TYR A 175 8.60 13.96 18.56
C TYR A 175 8.63 12.65 19.37
N GLN A 176 7.93 11.62 18.94
CA GLN A 176 7.82 10.36 19.67
C GLN A 176 8.73 9.31 19.04
N SER A 177 9.51 8.62 19.88
CA SER A 177 10.38 7.53 19.45
C SER A 177 9.53 6.34 19.06
N ILE A 178 9.19 6.24 17.78
CA ILE A 178 8.55 5.04 17.22
C ILE A 178 9.48 3.84 17.46
N LEU A 179 8.87 2.66 17.61
CA LEU A 179 9.54 1.37 17.76
C LEU A 179 10.64 1.21 16.71
N ARG A 180 11.91 1.37 17.14
CA ARG A 180 13.11 1.24 16.32
C ARG A 180 13.25 -0.15 15.65
N ASP A 181 12.46 -1.11 16.10
CA ASP A 181 12.45 -2.51 15.65
C ASP A 181 11.30 -2.85 14.69
N LEU A 182 10.54 -1.86 14.21
CA LEU A 182 9.50 -2.11 13.23
C LEU A 182 10.11 -2.65 11.92
N ILE A 183 9.53 -3.75 11.43
CA ILE A 183 9.79 -4.30 10.11
C ILE A 183 8.46 -4.38 9.37
N VAL A 184 8.41 -3.81 8.17
CA VAL A 184 7.30 -4.04 7.24
C VAL A 184 7.66 -5.27 6.39
N PRO A 185 6.95 -6.40 6.51
CA PRO A 185 7.40 -7.69 5.97
C PRO A 185 7.14 -7.85 4.46
N VAL A 186 7.26 -6.78 3.68
CA VAL A 186 7.14 -6.84 2.21
C VAL A 186 8.32 -7.58 1.60
N ARG A 187 8.07 -8.52 0.69
CA ARG A 187 9.10 -9.36 0.07
C ARG A 187 8.73 -9.77 -1.35
N ASN A 188 9.75 -9.95 -2.18
CA ASN A 188 9.73 -10.54 -3.53
C ASN A 188 8.84 -9.85 -4.56
N SER A 189 8.23 -8.71 -4.25
CA SER A 189 7.29 -8.06 -5.17
C SER A 189 7.43 -6.55 -5.24
N LEU A 190 8.15 -5.91 -4.30
CA LEU A 190 8.21 -4.46 -4.24
C LEU A 190 9.10 -3.92 -5.36
N GLU A 191 8.55 -2.97 -6.12
CA GLU A 191 9.18 -2.28 -7.23
C GLU A 191 9.39 -0.78 -6.92
N VAL A 192 8.47 -0.20 -6.14
CA VAL A 192 8.44 1.21 -5.76
C VAL A 192 8.24 1.37 -4.26
N LEU A 193 9.10 2.15 -3.61
CA LEU A 193 9.00 2.50 -2.21
C LEU A 193 8.89 4.02 -2.04
N ASP A 194 7.78 4.47 -1.48
CA ASP A 194 7.56 5.86 -1.13
C ASP A 194 7.56 5.99 0.40
N ILE A 195 8.49 6.78 0.94
CA ILE A 195 8.64 7.01 2.37
C ILE A 195 8.65 8.51 2.61
N PHE A 196 7.76 8.96 3.49
CA PHE A 196 7.68 10.34 3.92
C PHE A 196 7.71 10.43 5.46
N GLU A 197 8.79 11.02 5.95
CA GLU A 197 9.00 11.44 7.32
C GLU A 197 9.01 12.96 7.40
N ASN A 198 8.44 13.51 8.46
CA ASN A 198 8.71 14.88 8.84
C ASN A 198 9.92 14.95 9.80
N GLU A 199 10.44 16.16 10.05
CA GLU A 199 11.55 16.41 10.99
C GLU A 199 11.29 15.91 12.43
N GLN A 200 10.05 15.59 12.77
CA GLN A 200 9.62 15.20 14.10
C GLN A 200 9.46 13.68 14.26
N THR A 201 9.58 12.92 13.17
CA THR A 201 9.33 11.48 13.13
C THR A 201 10.63 10.75 12.76
N LEU A 202 10.96 9.73 13.55
CA LEU A 202 12.11 8.84 13.32
C LEU A 202 11.62 7.38 13.26
N PHE A 203 10.84 7.05 12.24
CA PHE A 203 10.35 5.69 11.99
C PHE A 203 11.31 4.89 11.10
N VAL A 204 11.97 5.55 10.14
CA VAL A 204 12.92 4.94 9.22
C VAL A 204 14.18 4.59 9.98
N ASN A 205 14.58 3.32 9.88
CA ASN A 205 15.77 2.82 10.52
C ASN A 205 16.46 1.80 9.61
N SER A 206 17.74 1.55 9.90
CA SER A 206 18.59 0.70 9.07
C SER A 206 18.13 -0.75 8.99
N ARG A 207 17.47 -1.25 10.05
CA ARG A 207 16.95 -2.62 10.09
C ARG A 207 15.75 -2.78 9.16
N MET A 208 14.80 -1.85 9.21
CA MET A 208 13.64 -1.81 8.32
C MET A 208 14.07 -1.73 6.86
N MET A 209 14.97 -0.77 6.55
CA MET A 209 15.42 -0.55 5.18
C MET A 209 16.26 -1.71 4.65
N GLY A 210 17.16 -2.25 5.46
CA GLY A 210 17.91 -3.47 5.11
C GLY A 210 16.97 -4.61 4.76
N TYR A 211 15.97 -4.89 5.61
CA TYR A 211 14.99 -5.94 5.32
C TYR A 211 14.26 -5.71 4.00
N ILE A 212 13.73 -4.51 3.76
CA ILE A 212 12.97 -4.20 2.54
C ILE A 212 13.86 -4.35 1.30
N ILE A 213 15.06 -3.77 1.32
CA ILE A 213 15.98 -3.77 0.18
C ILE A 213 16.48 -5.18 -0.14
N GLU A 214 16.95 -5.92 0.87
CA GLU A 214 17.47 -7.29 0.73
C GLU A 214 16.40 -8.27 0.21
N ASN A 215 15.15 -8.11 0.64
CA ASN A 215 14.06 -9.03 0.29
C ASN A 215 13.29 -8.65 -0.98
N ASN A 216 13.64 -7.55 -1.66
CA ASN A 216 12.95 -7.11 -2.88
C ASN A 216 13.96 -6.80 -4.00
N PRO A 217 14.41 -7.83 -4.75
CA PRO A 217 15.39 -7.64 -5.82
C PRO A 217 14.89 -6.76 -6.96
N ASP A 218 13.58 -6.67 -7.17
CA ASP A 218 12.96 -5.86 -8.21
C ASP A 218 12.75 -4.39 -7.80
N LEU A 219 13.00 -4.01 -6.54
CA LEU A 219 12.85 -2.63 -6.03
C LEU A 219 13.83 -1.65 -6.71
N TYR A 220 13.32 -0.77 -7.56
CA TYR A 220 14.14 0.08 -8.41
C TYR A 220 13.90 1.58 -8.21
N LYS A 221 12.75 1.95 -7.63
CA LYS A 221 12.37 3.34 -7.40
C LYS A 221 12.14 3.62 -5.91
N TYR A 222 12.74 4.70 -5.44
CA TYR A 222 12.65 5.16 -4.07
C TYR A 222 12.27 6.64 -4.06
N ASN A 223 11.13 7.00 -3.48
CA ASN A 223 10.76 8.39 -3.26
C ASN A 223 10.86 8.67 -1.75
N LEU A 224 11.86 9.44 -1.35
CA LEU A 224 12.29 9.58 0.04
C LEU A 224 12.21 11.04 0.50
N SER A 225 11.37 11.28 1.50
CA SER A 225 11.39 12.50 2.30
C SER A 225 11.78 12.09 3.72
N LEU A 226 13.01 12.41 4.14
CA LEU A 226 13.59 11.97 5.41
C LEU A 226 14.03 13.16 6.26
N SER A 227 14.18 12.92 7.56
CA SER A 227 14.38 13.98 8.57
C SER A 227 15.79 14.56 8.64
N SER A 228 16.81 13.86 8.12
CA SER A 228 18.22 14.24 8.31
C SER A 228 19.15 13.65 7.24
N PHE A 229 20.30 14.30 7.03
CA PHE A 229 21.37 13.83 6.15
C PHE A 229 21.82 12.43 6.52
N GLU A 230 22.00 12.14 7.82
CA GLU A 230 22.44 10.84 8.31
C GLU A 230 21.46 9.72 7.95
N THR A 231 20.15 10.01 7.99
CA THR A 231 19.13 9.04 7.60
C THR A 231 19.14 8.82 6.09
N TYR A 232 19.25 9.87 5.29
CA TYR A 232 19.44 9.73 3.84
C TYR A 232 20.69 8.92 3.49
N LYS A 233 21.85 9.29 4.05
CA LYS A 233 23.12 8.59 3.81
C LYS A 233 22.99 7.11 4.17
N MET A 234 22.42 6.79 5.33
CA MET A 234 22.18 5.41 5.75
C MET A 234 21.33 4.63 4.75
N VAL A 235 20.22 5.20 4.28
CA VAL A 235 19.35 4.53 3.29
C VAL A 235 20.09 4.32 1.96
N ILE A 236 20.73 5.37 1.46
CA ILE A 236 21.43 5.34 0.17
C ILE A 236 22.59 4.33 0.21
N GLU A 237 23.40 4.33 1.27
CA GLU A 237 24.44 3.33 1.47
C GLU A 237 23.88 1.91 1.49
N LYS A 238 22.72 1.68 2.11
CA LYS A 238 22.08 0.37 2.10
C LYS A 238 21.67 -0.07 0.70
N ILE A 239 21.07 0.82 -0.08
CA ILE A 239 20.69 0.57 -1.48
C ILE A 239 21.94 0.22 -2.29
N VAL A 240 22.95 1.11 -2.26
CA VAL A 240 24.18 0.94 -3.03
C VAL A 240 24.93 -0.33 -2.66
N ASN A 241 25.08 -0.63 -1.37
CA ASN A 241 25.79 -1.83 -0.92
C ASN A 241 25.09 -3.12 -1.34
N GLU A 242 23.75 -3.15 -1.30
CA GLU A 242 23.00 -4.32 -1.76
C GLU A 242 23.15 -4.51 -3.27
N GLU A 243 23.02 -3.46 -4.08
CA GLU A 243 23.20 -3.56 -5.53
C GLU A 243 24.62 -4.01 -5.89
N MET A 244 25.64 -3.51 -5.18
CA MET A 244 27.02 -3.97 -5.32
C MET A 244 27.20 -5.43 -4.93
N SER A 245 26.52 -5.89 -3.87
CA SER A 245 26.54 -7.30 -3.45
C SER A 245 25.94 -8.22 -4.52
N ARG A 246 24.79 -7.83 -5.10
CA ARG A 246 24.11 -8.57 -6.16
C ARG A 246 24.98 -8.71 -7.40
N ARG A 247 25.63 -7.61 -7.82
CA ARG A 247 26.61 -7.59 -8.92
C ARG A 247 27.77 -8.56 -8.71
N ASN A 248 28.25 -8.71 -7.48
CA ASN A 248 29.33 -9.65 -7.16
C ASN A 248 28.87 -11.12 -7.20
N SER A 249 27.56 -11.36 -7.02
CA SER A 249 26.96 -12.70 -7.06
C SER A 249 26.47 -13.13 -8.47
N GLY A 250 26.36 -12.18 -9.40
CA GLY A 250 25.98 -12.39 -10.80
C GLY A 250 25.89 -11.08 -11.56
N CYS A 251 25.85 -11.13 -12.90
CA CYS A 251 25.69 -9.93 -13.74
C CYS A 251 24.23 -9.43 -13.74
N PHE A 252 23.69 -9.10 -12.57
CA PHE A 252 22.39 -8.48 -12.42
C PHE A 252 22.54 -6.97 -12.53
N HIS A 253 22.05 -6.41 -13.63
CA HIS A 253 22.20 -5.00 -13.93
C HIS A 253 20.91 -4.23 -13.76
N LYS A 254 21.00 -3.04 -13.15
CA LYS A 254 19.81 -2.30 -12.74
C LYS A 254 20.00 -0.79 -12.80
N SER A 255 18.90 -0.11 -13.15
CA SER A 255 18.75 1.33 -13.01
C SER A 255 17.97 1.65 -11.73
N ILE A 256 18.59 2.38 -10.82
CA ILE A 256 18.01 2.84 -9.58
C ILE A 256 17.59 4.31 -9.72
N TYR A 257 16.40 4.63 -9.26
CA TYR A 257 15.86 5.99 -9.25
C TYR A 257 15.58 6.42 -7.81
N LEU A 258 16.25 7.48 -7.37
CA LEU A 258 16.08 8.09 -6.06
C LEU A 258 15.48 9.49 -6.24
N GLN A 259 14.25 9.67 -5.79
CA GLN A 259 13.62 10.98 -5.71
C GLN A 259 13.68 11.48 -4.28
N LEU A 260 14.45 12.53 -4.01
CA LEU A 260 14.70 13.05 -2.65
C LEU A 260 13.94 14.36 -2.43
N VAL A 261 13.06 14.38 -1.43
CA VAL A 261 12.36 15.60 -1.01
C VAL A 261 13.07 16.19 0.21
N LEU A 262 13.90 17.21 -0.02
CA LEU A 262 14.74 17.84 0.99
C LEU A 262 14.06 19.08 1.58
N PHE A 263 14.14 19.23 2.91
CA PHE A 263 13.58 20.40 3.63
C PHE A 263 14.63 21.46 4.00
N CYS A 264 15.92 21.12 3.89
CA CYS A 264 17.03 21.99 4.30
C CYS A 264 18.13 22.03 3.22
N GLU A 265 18.64 23.22 2.91
CA GLU A 265 19.73 23.43 1.95
C GLU A 265 21.06 22.82 2.41
N ASP A 266 21.30 22.76 3.73
CA ASP A 266 22.50 22.14 4.30
C ASP A 266 22.53 20.64 3.97
N THR A 267 21.40 19.94 4.12
CA THR A 267 21.27 18.52 3.78
C THR A 267 21.52 18.26 2.30
N LEU A 268 21.07 19.16 1.40
CA LEU A 268 21.38 19.06 -0.02
C LEU A 268 22.90 19.18 -0.25
N SER A 269 23.54 20.17 0.37
CA SER A 269 24.98 20.41 0.21
C SER A 269 25.83 19.24 0.71
N GLU A 270 25.43 18.63 1.83
CA GLU A 270 26.06 17.43 2.38
C GLU A 270 25.86 16.20 1.50
N LEU A 271 24.64 15.98 0.98
CA LEU A 271 24.36 14.90 0.05
C LEU A 271 25.15 15.02 -1.24
N LEU A 272 25.20 16.20 -1.85
CA LEU A 272 26.02 16.44 -3.03
C LEU A 272 27.50 16.17 -2.73
N SER A 273 28.01 16.68 -1.61
CA SER A 273 29.40 16.43 -1.20
C SER A 273 29.69 14.93 -1.05
N TYR A 274 28.73 14.18 -0.52
CA TYR A 274 28.82 12.72 -0.43
C TYR A 274 28.78 12.04 -1.81
N PHE A 275 27.87 12.41 -2.71
CA PHE A 275 27.77 11.82 -4.05
C PHE A 275 29.00 12.09 -4.93
N TYR A 276 29.70 13.20 -4.70
CA TYR A 276 30.97 13.53 -5.37
C TYR A 276 32.20 13.01 -4.63
N SER A 277 32.04 12.32 -3.50
CA SER A 277 33.16 11.76 -2.74
C SER A 277 33.59 10.39 -3.28
N GLU A 278 34.82 9.98 -2.94
CA GLU A 278 35.32 8.63 -3.26
C GLU A 278 34.57 7.51 -2.52
N GLU A 279 33.76 7.84 -1.50
CA GLU A 279 32.92 6.87 -0.79
C GLU A 279 31.75 6.38 -1.66
N PHE A 280 31.30 7.20 -2.62
CA PHE A 280 30.18 6.86 -3.49
C PHE A 280 30.67 6.16 -4.77
N PRO A 281 30.25 4.91 -5.05
CA PRO A 281 30.93 4.08 -6.05
C PRO A 281 30.54 4.38 -7.50
N TYR A 282 29.51 5.19 -7.74
CA TYR A 282 29.10 5.54 -9.09
C TYR A 282 29.93 6.72 -9.61
N ASN A 283 30.30 6.68 -10.89
CA ASN A 283 31.03 7.77 -11.52
C ASN A 283 30.04 8.76 -12.13
N GLU A 284 30.20 10.04 -11.81
CA GLU A 284 29.40 11.12 -12.38
C GLU A 284 29.48 11.13 -13.90
N THR A 285 28.34 11.41 -14.55
CA THR A 285 28.33 11.75 -15.98
C THR A 285 27.70 13.11 -16.23
N THR A 286 28.14 13.79 -17.29
CA THR A 286 27.66 15.14 -17.63
C THR A 286 26.15 15.19 -17.89
N MET A 287 25.47 16.07 -17.16
CA MET A 287 24.02 16.24 -17.17
C MET A 287 23.55 17.40 -18.03
N ARG A 288 22.28 17.34 -18.46
CA ARG A 288 21.58 18.43 -19.17
C ARG A 288 20.22 18.81 -18.57
N ASP A 289 19.73 18.11 -17.55
CA ASP A 289 18.43 18.40 -16.91
C ASP A 289 18.66 19.08 -15.55
N GLU A 290 18.00 20.22 -15.34
CA GLU A 290 18.08 21.03 -14.11
C GLU A 290 17.40 20.36 -12.92
N ARG A 291 16.59 19.32 -13.15
CA ARG A 291 15.86 18.59 -12.10
C ARG A 291 16.60 17.37 -11.56
N ILE A 292 17.75 17.01 -12.12
CA ILE A 292 18.51 15.85 -11.66
C ILE A 292 19.77 16.35 -10.97
N PHE A 293 19.91 16.03 -9.68
CA PHE A 293 21.04 16.44 -8.85
C PHE A 293 22.29 15.63 -9.16
N TYR A 294 22.12 14.34 -9.45
CA TYR A 294 23.23 13.44 -9.68
C TYR A 294 22.81 12.26 -10.56
N TYR A 295 23.68 11.87 -11.49
CA TYR A 295 23.49 10.70 -12.31
C TYR A 295 24.84 10.02 -12.44
N GLY A 296 24.88 8.78 -11.95
CA GLY A 296 26.08 7.99 -11.86
C GLY A 296 25.97 6.72 -12.68
N LYS A 297 27.09 6.31 -13.27
CA LYS A 297 27.22 5.02 -13.97
C LYS A 297 28.30 4.19 -13.31
N LEU A 298 28.10 2.87 -13.34
CA LEU A 298 29.06 1.91 -12.86
C LEU A 298 29.15 0.73 -13.83
N GLU A 299 30.29 0.59 -14.50
CA GLU A 299 30.54 -0.49 -15.46
C GLU A 299 30.87 -1.80 -14.73
N CYS A 300 30.17 -2.87 -15.06
CA CYS A 300 30.40 -4.21 -14.55
C CYS A 300 31.75 -4.76 -15.04
N PRO A 301 32.67 -5.19 -14.14
CA PRO A 301 33.98 -5.63 -14.58
C PRO A 301 33.94 -7.04 -15.19
N VAL A 302 32.80 -7.74 -15.05
CA VAL A 302 32.61 -9.12 -15.49
C VAL A 302 32.03 -9.17 -16.91
N CYS A 303 31.00 -8.38 -17.21
CA CYS A 303 30.32 -8.40 -18.52
C CYS A 303 30.37 -7.07 -19.29
N GLY A 304 30.82 -5.97 -18.67
CA GLY A 304 30.83 -4.63 -19.29
C GLY A 304 29.47 -3.94 -19.36
N GLU A 305 28.39 -4.54 -18.85
CA GLU A 305 27.10 -3.87 -18.72
C GLU A 305 27.16 -2.76 -17.65
N ILE A 306 26.24 -1.80 -17.72
CA ILE A 306 26.29 -0.59 -16.91
C ILE A 306 25.10 -0.55 -15.95
N ASP A 307 25.40 -0.44 -14.67
CA ASP A 307 24.45 -0.02 -13.65
C ASP A 307 24.34 1.49 -13.63
N SER A 308 23.16 2.02 -13.34
CA SER A 308 22.95 3.47 -13.25
C SER A 308 22.16 3.85 -12.02
N ILE A 309 22.51 5.00 -11.44
CA ILE A 309 21.72 5.63 -10.39
C ILE A 309 21.37 7.05 -10.82
N GLU A 310 20.08 7.39 -10.73
CA GLU A 310 19.56 8.73 -10.98
C GLU A 310 19.01 9.30 -9.66
N ILE A 311 19.43 10.50 -9.30
CA ILE A 311 19.04 11.18 -8.06
C ILE A 311 18.45 12.54 -8.43
N SER A 312 17.17 12.74 -8.13
CA SER A 312 16.36 13.93 -8.44
C SER A 312 15.66 14.51 -7.23
#